data_AF-X1Q371-F1
#
_entry.id   AF-X1Q371-F1
#
_cell.length_a   1.000
_cell.length_b   1.000
_cell.length_c   1.000
_cell.angle_alpha   90.00
_cell.angle_beta   90.00
_cell.angle_gamma   90.00
#
_symmetry.space_group_name_H-M   'P 1'
#
loop_
_entity.id
_entity.type
_entity.pdbx_description
1 polymer ?
#
loop_
_entity_poly.entity_id
_entity_poly.type
_entity_poly.pdbx_seq_one_letter_code
_entity_poly.pdbx_strand_id
1 'polypeptide(L)' 'IRAPLIEQAGSKVGIIASLADGTIVAARQEKLLATAFHPELTNDLRFHQYFLDIIAGH' A
#
# COMPACT_ATOMS: atom_id res chain seq x y z
N ILE A 1 17.23 0.59 11.45
CA ILE A 1 16.84 0.80 10.03
C ILE A 1 15.51 1.54 10.05
N ARG A 2 15.39 2.69 9.37
CA ARG A 2 14.10 3.39 9.23
C ARG A 2 13.23 2.64 8.22
N ALA A 3 11.92 2.57 8.44
CA ALA A 3 11.01 2.00 7.45
C ALA A 3 11.12 2.77 6.12
N PRO A 4 11.01 2.10 4.97
CA PRO A 4 10.99 2.77 3.67
C PRO A 4 9.80 3.73 3.61
N LEU A 5 9.98 4.88 2.96
CA LEU A 5 8.92 5.89 2.75
C LEU A 5 8.77 6.14 1.25
N ILE A 6 7.53 6.40 0.80
CA ILE A 6 7.25 6.72 -0.60
C ILE A 6 7.43 8.24 -0.77
N GLU A 7 8.54 8.65 -1.38
CA GLU A 7 8.86 10.07 -1.61
C GLU A 7 7.99 10.71 -2.70
N GLN A 8 7.68 9.95 -3.77
CA GLN A 8 6.91 10.43 -4.91
C GLN A 8 6.07 9.30 -5.51
N ALA A 9 4.93 9.66 -6.08
CA ALA A 9 4.04 8.77 -6.82
C ALA A 9 3.75 9.37 -8.20
N GLY A 10 3.87 8.56 -9.25
CA GLY A 10 3.54 8.99 -10.61
C GLY A 10 2.04 9.17 -10.82
N SER A 11 1.64 9.84 -11.91
CA SER A 11 0.22 10.15 -12.19
C SER A 11 -0.70 8.94 -12.35
N LYS A 12 -0.14 7.75 -12.63
CA LYS A 12 -0.88 6.48 -12.74
C LYS A 12 -0.94 5.69 -11.43
N VAL A 13 -0.28 6.17 -10.38
CA VAL A 13 -0.22 5.51 -9.07
C VAL A 13 -1.34 6.06 -8.18
N GLY A 14 -2.19 5.18 -7.70
CA GLY A 14 -3.19 5.51 -6.69
C GLY A 14 -2.58 5.45 -5.29
N ILE A 15 -2.70 6.55 -4.53
CA ILE A 15 -2.36 6.57 -3.10
C ILE A 15 -3.51 5.95 -2.33
N ILE A 16 -3.25 4.87 -1.59
CA ILE A 16 -4.26 4.12 -0.83
C ILE A 16 -4.29 4.56 0.63
N ALA A 17 -3.13 4.85 1.21
CA ALA A 17 -3.02 5.29 2.59
C ALA A 17 -1.87 6.28 2.78
N SER A 18 -2.14 7.29 3.59
CA SER A 18 -1.15 8.27 4.06
C SER A 18 -1.28 8.46 5.57
N LEU A 19 -0.17 8.80 6.23
CA LEU A 19 -0.17 9.25 7.62
C LEU A 19 -0.75 10.66 7.72
N ALA A 20 -1.03 11.11 8.95
CA ALA A 20 -1.60 12.43 9.23
C ALA A 20 -0.71 13.59 8.76
N ASP A 21 0.60 13.38 8.67
CA ASP A 21 1.58 14.36 8.16
C ASP A 21 1.71 14.36 6.63
N GLY A 22 0.95 13.52 5.94
CA GLY A 22 0.96 13.39 4.48
C GLY A 22 1.92 12.32 3.93
N THR A 23 2.71 11.66 4.78
CA THR A 23 3.62 10.60 4.33
C THR A 23 2.84 9.44 3.71
N ILE A 24 3.13 9.11 2.45
CA ILE A 24 2.48 8.00 1.74
C ILE A 24 3.04 6.67 2.26
N VAL A 25 2.14 5.78 2.67
CA VAL A 25 2.52 4.48 3.26
C VAL A 25 1.94 3.26 2.54
N ALA A 26 0.96 3.46 1.65
CA ALA A 26 0.53 2.43 0.71
C ALA A 26 0.12 3.03 -0.63
N ALA A 27 0.52 2.38 -1.72
CA ALA A 27 0.23 2.80 -3.08
C ALA A 27 -0.03 1.61 -4.00
N ARG A 28 -0.79 1.84 -5.07
CA ARG A 28 -1.11 0.83 -6.08
C ARG A 28 -0.96 1.38 -7.48
N GLN A 29 -0.49 0.53 -8.39
CA GLN A 29 -0.56 0.76 -9.83
C GLN A 29 -0.94 -0.55 -10.53
N GLU A 30 -2.14 -0.61 -11.13
CA GLU A 30 -2.68 -1.83 -11.74
C GLU A 30 -2.71 -3.01 -10.75
N LYS A 31 -1.91 -4.06 -11.01
CA LYS A 31 -1.76 -5.25 -10.16
C LYS A 31 -0.57 -5.18 -9.18
N LEU A 32 0.09 -4.03 -9.11
CA LEU A 32 1.21 -3.79 -8.18
C LEU A 32 0.68 -3.09 -6.92
N LEU A 33 0.99 -3.64 -5.76
CA LEU A 33 0.69 -3.08 -4.44
C LEU A 33 2.01 -2.91 -3.68
N ALA A 34 2.24 -1.72 -3.12
CA ALA A 34 3.41 -1.41 -2.32
C ALA A 34 3.00 -0.86 -0.95
N THR A 35 3.68 -1.30 0.11
CA THR A 35 3.49 -0.83 1.49
C THR A 35 4.83 -0.43 2.12
N ALA A 36 4.81 0.65 2.90
CA ALA A 36 5.91 1.13 3.74
C ALA A 36 5.92 0.48 5.13
N PHE A 37 4.95 -0.39 5.40
CA PHE A 37 4.75 -1.10 6.66
C PHE A 37 4.58 -2.59 6.39
N HIS A 38 4.55 -3.35 7.48
CA HIS A 38 4.44 -4.80 7.51
C HIS A 38 3.00 -5.24 7.83
N PRO A 39 2.12 -5.42 6.83
CA PRO A 39 0.74 -5.87 7.06
C PRO A 39 0.64 -7.24 7.73
N GLU A 40 1.72 -8.04 7.71
CA GLU A 40 1.83 -9.35 8.34
C GLU A 40 2.07 -9.30 9.86
N LEU A 41 2.48 -8.15 10.41
CA LEU A 41 2.74 -7.98 11.85
C LEU A 41 1.48 -7.64 12.65
N THR A 42 0.30 -7.81 12.05
CA THR A 42 -1.01 -7.69 12.69
C THR A 42 -1.88 -8.88 12.32
N ASN A 43 -2.92 -9.15 13.12
CA ASN A 43 -3.92 -10.18 12.82
C ASN A 43 -5.00 -9.68 11.83
N ASP A 44 -4.92 -8.43 11.38
CA ASP A 44 -5.86 -7.85 10.42
C ASP A 44 -5.47 -8.21 8.98
N LEU A 45 -6.27 -9.07 8.36
CA LEU A 45 -6.01 -9.59 7.03
C LEU A 45 -6.54 -8.70 5.90
N ARG A 46 -7.12 -7.53 6.18
CA ARG A 46 -7.75 -6.70 5.13
C ARG A 46 -6.80 -6.30 4.01
N PHE A 47 -5.53 -6.02 4.29
CA PHE A 47 -4.53 -5.72 3.25
C PHE A 47 -4.18 -6.95 2.39
N HIS A 48 -4.12 -8.14 3.01
CA HIS A 48 -3.90 -9.39 2.29
C HIS A 48 -5.10 -9.71 1.40
N GLN A 49 -6.32 -9.57 1.93
CA GLN A 49 -7.55 -9.75 1.14
C GLN A 49 -7.61 -8.75 -0.01
N TYR A 50 -7.31 -7.47 0.25
CA TYR A 50 -7.26 -6.44 -0.78
C TYR A 50 -6.29 -6.79 -1.91
N PHE A 51 -5.11 -7.35 -1.59
CA PHE A 51 -4.18 -7.83 -2.61
C PHE A 51 -4.77 -8.99 -3.43
N LEU A 52 -5.44 -9.96 -2.80
CA LEU A 52 -6.10 -11.06 -3.51
C LEU A 52 -7.21 -10.57 -4.44
N ASP A 53 -8.01 -9.59 -4.00
CA ASP A 53 -9.10 -9.01 -4.80
C ASP A 53 -8.55 -8.34 -6.07
N ILE A 54 -7.41 -7.63 -5.97
CA ILE A 54 -6.69 -7.05 -7.12
C ILE A 54 -6.32 -8.13 -8.15
N ILE A 55 -5.85 -9.29 -7.69
CA ILE A 55 -5.41 -10.39 -8.57
C ILE A 55 -6.62 -11.11 -9.19
N ALA A 56 -7.68 -11.30 -8.41
CA ALA A 56 -8.92 -11.90 -8.87
C ALA A 56 -9.67 -11.00 -9.88
N GLY A 57 -9.34 -9.71 -9.96
CA GLY A 57 -9.93 -8.76 -10.91
C GLY A 57 -11.29 -8.23 -10.47
N HIS A 58 -11.54 -8.22 -9.17
CA HIS A 58 -12.72 -7.60 -8.55
C HIS A 58 -12.55 -6.07 -8.42
#